data_AF-A0A7C3E6H2-F1
#
_entry.id   AF-A0A7C3E6H2-F1
#
_cell.length_a   1.000
_cell.length_b   1.000
_cell.length_c   1.000
_cell.angle_alpha   90.00
_cell.angle_beta   90.00
_cell.angle_gamma   90.00
#
_symmetry.space_group_name_H-M   'P 1'
#
loop_
_entity.id
_entity.type
_entity.pdbx_description
1 polymer ?
#
loop_
_entity_poly.entity_id
_entity_poly.type
_entity_poly.pdbx_seq_one_letter_code
_entity_poly.pdbx_strand_id
1 'polypeptide(L)'
;MLFKRRLKLLPGKNYLLLGPRRVGKTTFLRTHFKNSETIDLLKRDVFFEYRTAPHLLRERYERGDGGIIIDEIQLIPDLLYEIHWMIENTRRRFILCGSSARKLRRAGVTNLAGRL
;
A
#
# COMPACT_ATOMS: atom_id res chain seq x y z
N MET A 1 -2.92 -28.33 7.19
CA MET A 1 -2.57 -28.10 5.77
C MET A 1 -2.01 -26.69 5.62
N LEU A 2 -0.69 -26.52 5.55
CA LEU A 2 -0.06 -25.21 5.29
C LEU A 2 -0.08 -24.94 3.78
N PHE A 3 -0.90 -24.00 3.32
CA PHE A 3 -0.83 -23.50 1.95
C PHE A 3 0.46 -22.69 1.77
N LYS A 4 1.41 -23.24 1.00
CA LYS A 4 2.66 -22.58 0.63
C LYS A 4 2.33 -21.40 -0.30
N ARG A 5 2.38 -20.17 0.22
CA ARG A 5 2.11 -18.94 -0.55
C ARG A 5 3.18 -18.77 -1.64
N ARG A 6 2.80 -18.90 -2.90
CA ARG A 6 3.67 -18.75 -4.08
C ARG A 6 3.71 -17.30 -4.62
N LEU A 7 3.83 -16.30 -3.74
CA LEU A 7 4.03 -14.93 -4.21
C LEU A 7 5.54 -14.66 -4.31
N LYS A 8 6.08 -14.68 -5.54
CA LYS A 8 7.45 -14.20 -5.79
C LYS A 8 7.40 -12.68 -5.95
N LEU A 9 7.80 -11.98 -4.90
CA LEU A 9 7.99 -10.53 -4.93
C LEU A 9 9.37 -10.26 -5.57
N LEU A 10 9.37 -9.63 -6.73
CA LEU A 10 10.56 -9.11 -7.39
C LEU A 10 11.10 -7.88 -6.63
N PRO A 11 12.41 -7.81 -6.37
CA PRO A 11 13.01 -6.61 -5.80
C PRO A 11 12.73 -5.39 -6.69
N GLY A 12 12.47 -4.24 -6.05
CA GLY A 12 12.37 -2.95 -6.76
C GLY A 12 11.04 -2.65 -7.44
N LYS A 13 10.01 -3.48 -7.30
CA LYS A 13 8.66 -3.21 -7.84
C LYS A 13 7.70 -2.73 -6.75
N ASN A 14 6.69 -2.00 -7.17
CA ASN A 14 5.49 -1.74 -6.37
C ASN A 14 4.57 -2.95 -6.43
N TYR A 15 3.66 -3.07 -5.45
CA TYR A 15 2.75 -4.20 -5.34
C TYR A 15 1.36 -3.79 -4.87
N LEU A 16 0.33 -4.44 -5.40
CA LEU A 16 -1.02 -4.45 -4.83
C LEU A 16 -1.47 -5.87 -4.49
N LEU A 17 -1.53 -6.19 -3.19
CA LEU A 17 -1.97 -7.48 -2.68
C LEU A 17 -3.43 -7.42 -2.24
N LEU A 18 -4.27 -8.21 -2.91
CA LEU A 18 -5.69 -8.32 -2.60
C LEU A 18 -6.01 -9.72 -2.08
N GLY A 19 -6.88 -9.80 -1.07
CA GLY A 19 -7.38 -11.08 -0.56
C GLY A 19 -8.25 -10.90 0.68
N PRO A 20 -8.90 -11.95 1.20
CA PRO A 20 -9.76 -11.83 2.38
C PRO A 20 -9.02 -11.34 3.64
N ARG A 21 -9.75 -10.75 4.60
CA ARG A 21 -9.19 -10.33 5.90
C ARG A 21 -8.69 -11.54 6.70
N ARG A 22 -7.78 -11.30 7.65
CA ARG A 22 -7.21 -12.32 8.58
C ARG A 22 -6.40 -13.46 7.94
N VAL A 23 -6.05 -13.34 6.66
CA VAL A 23 -5.11 -14.28 6.03
C VAL A 23 -3.64 -13.85 6.22
N GLY A 24 -3.30 -13.00 7.19
CA GLY A 24 -1.90 -12.67 7.50
C GLY A 24 -1.10 -12.06 6.33
N LYS A 25 -1.74 -11.25 5.46
CA LYS A 25 -1.05 -10.51 4.37
C LYS A 25 -0.05 -9.51 4.94
N THR A 26 -0.52 -8.70 5.89
CA THR A 26 0.27 -7.68 6.60
C THR A 26 1.45 -8.31 7.32
N THR A 27 1.22 -9.43 8.02
CA THR A 27 2.30 -10.21 8.66
C THR A 27 3.33 -10.67 7.65
N PHE A 28 2.90 -11.32 6.56
CA PHE A 28 3.79 -11.81 5.50
C PHE A 28 4.65 -10.68 4.89
N LEU A 29 4.05 -9.52 4.62
CA LEU A 29 4.76 -8.38 4.05
C LEU A 29 5.75 -7.76 5.03
N ARG A 30 5.36 -7.55 6.29
CA ARG A 30 6.29 -7.05 7.31
C ARG A 30 7.50 -7.97 7.50
N THR A 31 7.32 -9.29 7.37
CA THR A 31 8.43 -10.25 7.46
C THR A 31 9.37 -10.21 6.24
N HIS A 32 8.83 -9.98 5.04
CA HIS A 32 9.61 -9.94 3.79
C HIS A 32 10.23 -8.57 3.50
N PHE A 33 9.63 -7.49 4.02
CA PHE A 33 10.06 -6.13 3.80
C PHE A 33 10.41 -5.44 5.12
N LYS A 34 11.43 -5.97 5.82
CA LYS A 34 11.79 -5.57 7.21
C LYS A 34 12.16 -4.09 7.37
N ASN A 35 12.64 -3.43 6.33
CA ASN A 35 13.02 -2.00 6.33
C ASN A 35 11.91 -1.14 5.71
N SER A 36 10.66 -1.40 6.06
CA SER A 36 9.51 -0.68 5.50
C SER A 36 8.69 -0.01 6.57
N GLU A 37 8.32 1.23 6.29
CA GLU A 37 7.29 1.93 7.03
C GLU A 37 5.94 1.24 6.80
N THR A 38 5.08 1.23 7.81
CA THR A 38 3.74 0.63 7.65
C THR A 38 2.65 1.54 8.17
N ILE A 39 1.69 1.82 7.30
CA ILE A 39 0.48 2.59 7.56
C ILE A 39 -0.69 1.61 7.61
N ASP A 40 -1.35 1.54 8.77
CA ASP A 40 -2.51 0.68 9.00
C ASP A 40 -3.79 1.53 9.03
N LEU A 41 -4.52 1.57 7.92
CA LEU A 41 -5.74 2.36 7.80
C LEU A 41 -6.96 1.76 8.54
N LEU A 42 -6.80 0.62 9.23
CA LEU A 42 -7.81 0.16 10.18
C LEU A 42 -7.75 0.91 11.52
N LYS A 43 -6.59 1.47 11.87
CA LYS A 43 -6.45 2.33 13.04
C LYS A 43 -7.18 3.64 12.78
N ARG A 44 -8.13 3.99 13.65
CA ARG A 44 -9.11 5.07 13.39
C ARG A 44 -8.47 6.45 13.36
N ASP A 45 -7.56 6.71 14.25
CA ASP A 45 -6.70 7.91 14.29
C ASP A 45 -5.92 8.07 12.97
N VAL A 46 -5.21 7.02 12.55
CA VAL A 46 -4.45 7.00 11.28
C VAL A 46 -5.38 7.18 10.09
N PHE A 47 -6.53 6.51 10.08
CA PHE A 47 -7.54 6.65 9.04
C PHE A 47 -8.01 8.09 8.92
N PHE A 48 -8.41 8.73 10.02
CA PHE A 48 -8.93 10.09 9.99
C PHE A 48 -7.88 11.12 9.58
N GLU A 49 -6.64 10.92 10.04
CA GLU A 49 -5.50 11.75 9.66
C GLU A 49 -5.29 11.75 8.15
N TYR A 50 -5.07 10.58 7.55
CA TYR A 50 -4.84 10.47 6.10
C TYR A 50 -6.09 10.73 5.27
N ARG A 51 -7.29 10.54 5.84
CA ARG A 51 -8.55 10.86 5.14
C ARG A 51 -8.73 12.37 5.02
N THR A 52 -8.37 13.11 6.07
CA THR A 52 -8.49 14.58 6.12
C THR A 52 -7.35 15.25 5.36
N ALA A 53 -6.14 14.70 5.47
CA ALA A 53 -4.94 15.28 4.87
C ALA A 53 -4.11 14.21 4.13
N PRO A 54 -4.53 13.78 2.92
CA PRO A 54 -3.80 12.79 2.13
C PRO A 54 -2.34 13.18 1.83
N HIS A 55 -2.07 14.48 1.65
CA HIS A 55 -0.75 15.03 1.35
C HIS A 55 0.31 14.73 2.42
N LEU A 56 -0.10 14.39 3.65
CA LEU A 56 0.81 13.96 4.71
C LEU A 56 1.63 12.73 4.32
N LEU A 57 1.13 11.91 3.39
CA LEU A 57 1.90 10.78 2.87
C LEU A 57 3.20 11.25 2.19
N ARG A 58 3.11 12.27 1.33
CA ARG A 58 4.29 12.86 0.69
C ARG A 58 5.20 13.51 1.72
N GLU A 59 4.64 14.38 2.55
CA GLU A 59 5.40 15.15 3.55
C GLU A 59 6.26 14.25 4.45
N ARG A 60 5.69 13.12 4.91
CA ARG A 60 6.36 12.22 5.85
C ARG A 60 7.33 11.26 5.19
N TYR A 61 7.03 10.83 3.96
CA TYR A 61 7.72 9.69 3.37
C TYR A 61 8.34 9.95 2.00
N GLU A 62 8.32 11.16 1.45
CA GLU A 62 8.99 11.43 0.16
C GLU A 62 10.51 11.20 0.24
N ARG A 63 11.13 11.51 1.39
CA ARG A 63 12.59 11.45 1.60
C ARG A 63 12.98 10.16 2.27
N GLY A 64 14.04 9.51 1.79
CA GLY A 64 14.62 8.31 2.39
C GLY A 64 14.48 7.07 1.51
N ASP A 65 14.98 5.95 2.02
CA ASP A 65 15.02 4.68 1.31
C ASP A 65 14.10 3.64 1.97
N GLY A 66 13.66 2.65 1.19
CA GLY A 66 12.84 1.55 1.71
C GLY A 66 11.43 1.51 1.14
N GLY A 67 10.64 0.55 1.63
CA GLY A 67 9.25 0.35 1.24
C GLY A 67 8.28 1.08 2.16
N ILE A 68 7.09 1.36 1.65
CA ILE A 68 5.95 1.86 2.41
C ILE A 68 4.82 0.85 2.20
N ILE A 69 4.45 0.16 3.27
CA ILE A 69 3.32 -0.76 3.28
C ILE A 69 2.08 0.04 3.70
N ILE A 70 1.03 0.01 2.88
CA ILE A 70 -0.26 0.65 3.22
C ILE A 70 -1.35 -0.42 3.25
N ASP A 71 -1.85 -0.72 4.44
CA ASP A 71 -2.90 -1.72 4.64
C ASP A 71 -4.30 -1.13 4.48
N GLU A 72 -5.19 -1.93 3.91
CA GLU A 72 -6.58 -1.59 3.58
C GLU A 72 -6.72 -0.28 2.77
N ILE A 73 -5.85 -0.07 1.76
CA ILE A 73 -5.83 1.13 0.89
C ILE A 73 -7.20 1.50 0.29
N GLN A 74 -8.09 0.52 0.11
CA GLN A 74 -9.44 0.75 -0.40
C GLN A 74 -10.35 1.54 0.56
N LEU A 75 -9.91 1.79 1.79
CA LEU A 75 -10.59 2.68 2.74
C LEU A 75 -10.39 4.15 2.38
N ILE A 76 -9.24 4.51 1.79
CA ILE A 76 -8.92 5.88 1.38
C ILE A 76 -8.34 5.84 -0.05
N PRO A 77 -9.17 5.65 -1.09
CA PRO A 77 -8.69 5.62 -2.46
C PRO A 77 -7.96 6.89 -2.89
N ASP A 78 -8.25 8.04 -2.30
CA ASP A 78 -7.60 9.31 -2.63
C ASP A 78 -6.09 9.31 -2.35
N LEU A 79 -5.59 8.44 -1.46
CA LEU A 79 -4.15 8.25 -1.27
C LEU A 79 -3.43 7.74 -2.53
N LEU A 80 -4.15 7.16 -3.49
CA LEU A 80 -3.57 6.68 -4.74
C LEU A 80 -2.97 7.81 -5.59
N TYR A 81 -3.50 9.02 -5.51
CA TYR A 81 -2.92 10.19 -6.19
C TYR A 81 -1.55 10.55 -5.62
N GLU A 82 -1.44 10.52 -4.29
CA GLU A 82 -0.20 10.77 -3.54
C GLU A 82 0.83 9.68 -3.85
N ILE A 83 0.42 8.42 -3.80
CA ILE A 83 1.24 7.25 -4.12
C ILE A 83 1.75 7.34 -5.57
N HIS A 84 0.88 7.66 -6.53
CA HIS A 84 1.27 7.77 -7.93
C HIS A 84 2.35 8.83 -8.14
N TRP A 85 2.14 10.03 -7.59
CA TRP A 85 3.13 11.09 -7.67
C TRP A 85 4.46 10.65 -7.06
N MET A 86 4.44 9.98 -5.91
CA MET A 86 5.66 9.49 -5.25
C MET A 86 6.35 8.37 -6.05
N ILE A 87 5.61 7.47 -6.70
CA ILE A 87 6.19 6.44 -7.58
C ILE A 87 6.93 7.09 -8.76
N GLU A 88 6.42 8.21 -9.30
CA GLU A 88 7.02 8.88 -10.45
C GLU A 88 8.19 9.80 -10.07
N ASN A 89 8.17 10.39 -8.87
CA ASN A 89 9.08 11.46 -8.49
C ASN A 89 10.09 11.07 -7.39
N THR A 90 9.99 9.87 -6.82
CA THR A 90 10.86 9.43 -5.73
C THR A 90 11.39 8.01 -5.94
N ARG A 91 12.32 7.57 -5.09
CA ARG A 91 12.81 6.18 -5.07
C ARG A 91 12.02 5.27 -4.11
N ARG A 92 10.91 5.78 -3.57
CA ARG A 92 10.06 5.04 -2.64
C ARG A 92 9.35 3.89 -3.36
N ARG A 93 9.17 2.80 -2.63
CA ARG A 93 8.45 1.60 -3.10
C ARG A 93 7.17 1.44 -2.32
N PHE A 94 6.07 1.16 -2.99
CA PHE A 94 4.76 1.00 -2.36
C PHE A 94 4.28 -0.42 -2.40
N ILE A 95 3.82 -0.91 -1.26
CA ILE A 95 3.25 -2.24 -1.09
C ILE A 95 1.86 -2.04 -0.50
N LEU A 96 0.86 -2.07 -1.37
CA LEU A 96 -0.52 -1.82 -1.02
C LEU A 96 -1.21 -3.13 -0.69
N CYS A 97 -2.03 -3.14 0.36
CA CYS A 97 -2.86 -4.27 0.74
C CYS A 97 -4.33 -3.88 0.82
N GLY A 98 -5.20 -4.83 0.53
CA GLY A 98 -6.63 -4.62 0.69
C GLY A 98 -7.45 -5.88 0.75
N SER A 99 -8.65 -5.76 1.31
CA SER A 99 -9.63 -6.85 1.35
C SER A 99 -10.50 -6.92 0.08
N SER A 100 -10.59 -5.82 -0.68
CA SER A 100 -11.39 -5.75 -1.90
C SER A 100 -10.83 -4.76 -2.91
N ALA A 101 -10.79 -5.17 -4.17
CA ALA A 101 -10.46 -4.30 -5.30
C ALA A 101 -11.62 -3.37 -5.71
N ARG A 102 -12.85 -3.62 -5.23
CA ARG A 102 -14.07 -3.01 -5.81
C ARG A 102 -14.11 -1.49 -5.66
N LYS A 103 -13.65 -0.95 -4.52
CA LYS A 103 -13.56 0.50 -4.32
C LYS A 103 -12.40 1.11 -5.09
N LEU A 104 -11.26 0.41 -5.17
CA LEU A 104 -10.08 0.84 -5.94
C LEU A 104 -10.39 0.96 -7.43
N ARG A 105 -11.06 -0.04 -8.02
CA ARG A 105 -11.47 -0.02 -9.44
C ARG A 105 -12.40 1.14 -9.77
N ARG A 106 -13.29 1.52 -8.85
CA ARG A 106 -14.21 2.66 -9.02
C ARG A 106 -13.50 4.01 -8.91
N ALA A 107 -12.42 4.08 -8.16
CA ALA A 107 -11.63 5.30 -7.97
C ALA A 107 -10.62 5.57 -9.10
N GLY A 108 -10.73 4.92 -10.26
CA GLY A 108 -9.87 5.21 -11.41
C GLY A 108 -8.46 4.62 -11.34
N VAL A 109 -8.23 3.58 -10.53
CA VAL A 109 -6.93 2.85 -10.43
C VAL A 109 -6.46 2.23 -11.77
N THR A 110 -7.29 2.27 -12.81
CA THR A 110 -6.95 1.81 -14.16
C THR A 110 -5.61 2.37 -14.67
N ASN A 111 -5.22 3.59 -14.26
CA ASN A 111 -3.94 4.19 -14.65
C ASN A 111 -2.75 3.85 -13.71
N LEU A 112 -3.00 3.48 -12.44
CA LEU A 112 -1.94 2.98 -11.54
C LEU A 112 -1.60 1.50 -11.80
N ALA A 113 -2.54 0.72 -12.32
CA ALA A 113 -2.40 -0.74 -12.44
C ALA A 113 -1.24 -1.19 -13.35
N GLY A 114 -0.75 -0.33 -14.25
CA GLY A 114 0.45 -0.61 -15.05
C GLY A 114 1.78 -0.29 -14.33
N ARG A 115 1.72 0.38 -13.17
CA ARG A 115 2.88 0.85 -12.38
C ARG A 115 2.96 0.20 -10.99
N LEU A 116 1.90 -0.51 -10.58
CA LEU A 116 1.78 -1.34 -9.37
C LEU A 116 1.93 -2.84 -9.65
#